data_AF-A0A2P5B9W4-F1
#
_entry.id   AF-A0A2P5B9W4-F1
#
_cell.length_a   1.000
_cell.length_b   1.000
_cell.length_c   1.000
_cell.angle_alpha   90.00
_cell.angle_beta   90.00
_cell.angle_gamma   90.00
#
_symmetry.space_group_name_H-M   'P 1'
#
loop_
_entity.id
_entity.type
_entity.pdbx_description
1 polymer ?
#
loop_
_entity_poly.entity_id
_entity_poly.type
_entity_poly.pdbx_seq_one_letter_code
_entity_poly.pdbx_strand_id
1 'polypeptide(L)'
;MIKGCDASILLDNTATIVSEKEAFGNNNSARGYDVVDNIKKEVENACPGVVSCADILTIAAEESVRLSGGPLWNVSLGRRDSLIANRTLANEVLPSPRETFDRLEKLFRDQNLDTTDLVALSGT
;
A
#
# COMPACT_ATOMS: atom_id res chain seq x y z
N MET A 1 -3.48 -2.00 -7.66
CA MET A 1 -3.95 -2.00 -6.29
C MET A 1 -4.68 -3.30 -6.01
N ILE A 2 -4.13 -4.07 -5.09
CA ILE A 2 -4.79 -5.25 -4.55
C ILE A 2 -6.01 -4.72 -3.79
N LYS A 3 -7.22 -4.85 -4.36
CA LYS A 3 -8.49 -4.31 -3.80
C LYS A 3 -8.55 -2.80 -3.47
N GLY A 4 -7.48 -2.03 -3.65
CA GLY A 4 -7.44 -0.58 -3.40
C GLY A 4 -6.38 -0.21 -2.36
N CYS A 5 -6.39 1.04 -1.89
CA CYS A 5 -5.67 1.46 -0.69
C CYS A 5 -6.55 1.19 0.54
N ASP A 6 -6.66 -0.07 0.95
CA ASP A 6 -7.60 -0.51 2.01
C ASP A 6 -6.90 -1.15 3.22
N ALA A 7 -5.58 -1.00 3.33
CA ALA A 7 -4.74 -1.58 4.38
C ALA A 7 -4.77 -3.12 4.49
N SER A 8 -5.29 -3.83 3.50
CA SER A 8 -5.30 -5.31 3.44
C SER A 8 -3.90 -5.93 3.59
N ILE A 9 -2.86 -5.26 3.08
CA ILE A 9 -1.45 -5.65 3.23
C ILE A 9 -0.98 -5.74 4.69
N LEU A 10 -1.62 -5.02 5.61
CA LEU A 10 -1.23 -5.00 7.03
C LEU A 10 -1.76 -6.20 7.80
N LEU A 11 -2.77 -6.90 7.28
CA LEU A 11 -3.42 -8.02 7.95
C LEU A 11 -2.48 -9.23 8.05
N ASP A 12 -2.28 -9.73 9.26
CA ASP A 12 -1.50 -10.95 9.51
C ASP A 12 -2.31 -12.23 9.22
N ASN A 13 -1.60 -13.35 9.07
CA ASN A 13 -2.23 -14.65 8.91
C ASN A 13 -3.08 -14.99 10.14
N THR A 14 -4.28 -15.50 9.89
CA THR A 14 -5.17 -16.06 10.92
C THR A 14 -5.80 -17.36 10.42
N ALA A 15 -6.71 -17.97 11.18
CA ALA A 15 -7.47 -19.13 10.72
C ALA A 15 -8.33 -18.84 9.46
N THR A 16 -8.66 -17.57 9.20
CA THR A 16 -9.54 -17.15 8.11
C THR A 16 -8.88 -16.17 7.13
N ILE A 17 -7.70 -15.63 7.47
CA ILE A 17 -6.97 -14.65 6.64
C ILE A 17 -5.69 -15.29 6.14
N VAL A 18 -5.53 -15.29 4.82
CA VAL A 18 -4.25 -15.58 4.15
C VAL A 18 -3.61 -14.25 3.77
N SER A 19 -2.58 -13.86 4.52
CA SER A 19 -1.95 -12.55 4.46
C SER A 19 -1.25 -12.29 3.12
N GLU A 20 -1.35 -11.04 2.66
CA GLU A 20 -0.57 -10.52 1.53
C GLU A 20 0.91 -10.36 1.85
N LYS A 21 1.31 -10.31 3.13
CA LYS A 21 2.72 -10.24 3.55
C LYS A 21 3.53 -11.43 3.02
N GLU A 22 2.88 -12.57 2.81
CA GLU A 22 3.47 -13.79 2.26
C GLU A 22 3.41 -13.89 0.72
N ALA A 23 2.96 -12.84 0.02
CA ALA A 23 3.00 -12.79 -1.44
C ALA A 23 4.45 -12.68 -1.96
N PHE A 24 4.72 -13.14 -3.18
CA PHE A 24 6.08 -13.21 -3.76
C PHE A 24 6.79 -11.85 -3.77
N GLY A 25 6.07 -10.76 -4.04
CA GLY A 25 6.62 -9.40 -4.05
C GLY A 25 6.78 -8.78 -2.65
N ASN A 26 6.13 -9.34 -1.63
CA ASN A 26 6.08 -8.78 -0.29
C ASN A 26 6.97 -9.53 0.70
N ASN A 27 7.02 -10.86 0.61
CA ASN A 27 7.72 -11.69 1.58
C ASN A 27 9.24 -11.45 1.51
N ASN A 28 9.87 -11.22 2.66
CA ASN A 28 11.28 -10.83 2.77
C ASN A 28 11.66 -9.57 1.94
N SER A 29 10.68 -8.69 1.67
CA SER A 29 10.86 -7.49 0.85
C SER A 29 10.18 -6.28 1.51
N ALA A 30 8.85 -6.33 1.66
CA ALA A 30 8.06 -5.28 2.30
C ALA A 30 8.40 -5.17 3.80
N ARG A 31 8.47 -3.94 4.31
CA ARG A 31 8.97 -3.59 5.66
C ARG A 31 8.28 -2.34 6.20
N GLY A 32 8.49 -2.07 7.50
CA GLY A 32 7.95 -0.88 8.18
C GLY A 32 6.57 -1.11 8.83
N TYR A 33 6.11 -2.36 8.94
CA TYR A 33 4.86 -2.71 9.62
C TYR A 33 4.83 -2.23 11.08
N ASP A 34 5.96 -2.38 11.78
CA ASP A 34 6.16 -1.94 13.16
C ASP A 34 6.06 -0.41 13.33
N VAL A 35 6.52 0.35 12.33
CA VAL A 35 6.37 1.80 12.31
C VAL A 35 4.90 2.19 12.19
N VAL A 36 4.14 1.49 11.32
CA VAL A 36 2.70 1.71 11.15
C VAL A 36 1.94 1.38 12.43
N ASP A 37 2.29 0.29 13.13
CA ASP A 37 1.70 -0.07 14.42
C ASP A 37 1.92 1.01 15.48
N ASN A 38 3.13 1.56 15.55
CA ASN A 38 3.45 2.66 16.48
C ASN A 38 2.67 3.93 16.15
N ILE A 39 2.56 4.31 14.87
CA ILE A 39 1.73 5.45 14.45
C ILE A 39 0.26 5.20 14.84
N LYS A 40 -0.27 4.02 14.53
CA LYS A 40 -1.65 3.67 14.86
C LYS A 40 -1.92 3.74 16.36
N LYS A 41 -1.00 3.25 17.18
CA LYS A 41 -1.10 3.33 18.64
C LYS A 41 -1.20 4.78 19.13
N GLU A 42 -0.32 5.67 18.67
CA GLU A 42 -0.34 7.08 19.10
C GLU A 42 -1.59 7.82 18.58
N VAL A 43 -2.02 7.52 17.35
CA VAL A 43 -3.24 8.08 16.78
C VAL A 43 -4.48 7.61 17.55
N GLU A 44 -4.57 6.33 17.91
CA GLU A 44 -5.68 5.81 18.73
C GLU A 44 -5.70 6.40 20.14
N ASN A 45 -4.53 6.72 20.72
CA ASN A 45 -4.47 7.43 22.00
C ASN A 45 -5.04 8.85 21.89
N ALA A 46 -4.85 9.52 20.76
CA ALA A 46 -5.32 10.88 20.53
C ALA A 46 -6.79 10.95 20.06
N CYS A 47 -7.20 10.05 19.17
CA CYS A 47 -8.53 10.01 18.58
C CYS A 47 -9.00 8.56 18.33
N PRO A 48 -9.52 7.87 19.36
CA PRO A 48 -9.91 6.46 19.28
C PRO A 48 -10.93 6.17 18.17
N GLY A 49 -10.62 5.20 17.30
CA GLY A 49 -11.52 4.69 16.27
C GLY A 49 -11.84 5.67 15.14
N VAL A 50 -11.09 6.76 14.99
CA VAL A 50 -11.37 7.79 13.98
C VAL A 50 -10.57 7.58 12.69
N VAL A 51 -9.27 7.31 12.80
CA VAL A 51 -8.37 7.27 11.63
C VAL A 51 -8.14 5.83 11.20
N SER A 52 -8.40 5.52 9.92
CA SER A 52 -8.16 4.19 9.36
C SER A 52 -6.67 3.91 9.16
N CYS A 53 -6.28 2.63 9.21
CA CYS A 53 -4.93 2.21 8.85
C CYS A 53 -4.62 2.55 7.39
N ALA A 54 -5.60 2.51 6.51
CA ALA A 54 -5.49 2.91 5.10
C ALA A 54 -5.08 4.39 4.94
N ASP A 55 -5.67 5.29 5.73
CA ASP A 55 -5.30 6.70 5.72
C ASP A 55 -3.95 6.94 6.41
N ILE A 56 -3.63 6.19 7.48
CA ILE A 56 -2.28 6.24 8.09
C ILE A 56 -1.20 5.89 7.07
N LEU A 57 -1.37 4.82 6.29
CA LEU A 57 -0.41 4.46 5.23
C LEU A 57 -0.30 5.56 4.17
N THR A 58 -1.42 6.17 3.80
CA THR A 58 -1.44 7.25 2.80
C THR A 58 -0.68 8.48 3.29
N ILE A 59 -0.93 8.91 4.53
CA ILE A 59 -0.23 10.05 5.15
C ILE A 59 1.25 9.72 5.34
N ALA A 60 1.57 8.53 5.85
CA ALA A 60 2.95 8.11 6.08
C ALA A 60 3.78 8.09 4.78
N ALA A 61 3.18 7.70 3.65
CA ALA A 61 3.84 7.74 2.36
C ALA A 61 4.16 9.18 1.89
N GLU A 62 3.20 10.11 2.03
CA GLU A 62 3.41 11.52 1.69
C GLU A 62 4.50 12.15 2.57
N GLU A 63 4.41 11.94 3.89
CA GLU A 63 5.41 12.43 4.84
C GLU A 63 6.79 11.85 4.58
N SER A 64 6.89 10.57 4.16
CA SER A 64 8.17 9.94 3.81
C SER A 64 8.82 10.59 2.58
N VAL A 65 8.02 10.95 1.57
CA VAL A 65 8.52 11.67 0.39
C VAL A 65 8.97 13.08 0.77
N ARG A 66 8.16 13.79 1.55
CA ARG A 66 8.50 15.13 2.04
C ARG A 66 9.80 15.13 2.86
N LEU A 67 9.95 14.19 3.79
CA LEU A 67 11.16 14.05 4.61
C LEU A 67 12.40 13.67 3.80
N SER A 68 12.22 13.02 2.66
CA SER A 68 13.29 12.68 1.72
C SER A 68 13.65 13.83 0.76
N GLY A 69 13.03 15.01 0.92
CA GLY A 69 13.28 16.20 0.08
C GLY A 69 12.37 16.31 -1.15
N GLY A 70 11.35 15.46 -1.25
CA GLY A 70 10.33 15.53 -2.29
C GLY A 70 9.30 16.64 -2.07
N PRO A 71 8.29 16.72 -2.96
CA PRO A 71 7.24 17.73 -2.83
C PRO A 71 6.35 17.47 -1.61
N LEU A 72 5.65 18.51 -1.17
CA LEU A 72 4.55 18.44 -0.20
C LEU A 72 3.23 18.45 -0.98
N TRP A 73 2.29 17.58 -0.62
CA TRP A 73 0.95 17.64 -1.19
C TRP A 73 -0.12 17.19 -0.19
N ASN A 74 -1.34 17.68 -0.36
CA ASN A 74 -2.45 17.23 0.46
C ASN A 74 -2.98 15.89 -0.05
N VAL A 75 -2.93 14.86 0.79
CA VAL A 75 -3.57 13.57 0.49
C VAL A 75 -5.07 13.61 0.77
N SER A 76 -5.87 13.07 -0.14
CA SER A 76 -7.30 12.83 0.12
C SER A 76 -7.45 11.76 1.20
N LEU A 77 -8.30 11.98 2.19
CA LEU A 77 -8.57 11.06 3.32
C LEU A 77 -10.01 10.52 3.27
N GLY A 78 -10.34 9.59 4.16
CA GLY A 78 -11.65 8.95 4.28
C GLY A 78 -11.66 7.50 3.82
N ARG A 79 -10.50 6.87 3.61
CA ARG A 79 -10.41 5.44 3.28
C ARG A 79 -10.81 4.61 4.50
N ARG A 80 -11.27 3.38 4.25
CA ARG A 80 -11.65 2.43 5.30
C ARG A 80 -10.81 1.17 5.19
N ASP A 81 -10.61 0.53 6.33
CA ASP A 81 -9.81 -0.68 6.43
C ASP A 81 -10.58 -1.90 5.93
N SER A 82 -9.87 -2.75 5.20
CA SER A 82 -10.35 -4.04 4.71
C SER A 82 -10.46 -5.04 5.85
N LEU A 83 -11.42 -5.97 5.73
CA LEU A 83 -11.54 -7.12 6.63
C LEU A 83 -10.93 -8.39 6.03
N ILE A 84 -10.36 -8.29 4.83
CA ILE A 84 -9.85 -9.42 4.06
C ILE A 84 -8.53 -9.06 3.39
N ALA A 85 -7.63 -10.03 3.31
CA ALA A 85 -6.42 -9.96 2.50
C ALA A 85 -6.58 -10.85 1.26
N ASN A 86 -5.82 -10.58 0.18
CA ASN A 86 -5.83 -11.39 -1.03
C ASN A 86 -4.43 -11.66 -1.56
N ARG A 87 -3.74 -12.63 -0.97
CA ARG A 87 -2.42 -13.08 -1.41
C ARG A 87 -2.36 -13.51 -2.89
N THR A 88 -3.41 -14.17 -3.39
CA THR A 88 -3.44 -14.61 -4.80
C THR A 88 -3.42 -13.41 -5.73
N LEU A 89 -4.29 -12.43 -5.49
CA LEU A 89 -4.30 -11.19 -6.28
C LEU A 89 -2.97 -10.44 -6.15
N ALA A 90 -2.38 -10.38 -4.95
CA ALA A 90 -1.06 -9.78 -4.75
C ALA A 90 0.03 -10.43 -5.63
N ASN A 91 0.02 -11.76 -5.74
CA ASN A 91 0.95 -12.48 -6.62
C ASN A 91 0.71 -12.22 -8.12
N GLU A 92 -0.50 -11.81 -8.51
CA GLU A 92 -0.88 -11.58 -9.91
C GLU A 92 -0.63 -10.14 -10.36
N VAL A 93 -0.83 -9.16 -9.48
CA VAL A 93 -0.86 -7.74 -9.86
C VAL A 93 0.36 -6.95 -9.45
N LEU A 94 1.19 -7.46 -8.53
CA LEU A 94 2.46 -6.82 -8.21
C LEU A 94 3.45 -7.08 -9.36
N PRO A 95 4.00 -6.02 -9.98
CA PRO A 95 4.92 -6.20 -11.09
C PRO A 95 6.22 -6.86 -10.63
N SER A 96 6.73 -7.80 -11.42
CA SER A 96 8.08 -8.33 -11.27
C SER A 96 9.13 -7.32 -11.78
N PRO A 97 10.34 -7.28 -11.20
CA PRO A 97 11.43 -6.44 -11.72
C PRO A 97 11.92 -6.87 -13.12
N ARG A 98 11.44 -7.99 -13.64
CA ARG A 98 11.77 -8.54 -14.97
C ARG A 98 10.62 -8.42 -15.98
N GLU A 99 9.58 -7.65 -15.65
CA GLU A 99 8.44 -7.46 -16.55
C GLU A 99 8.84 -6.69 -17.83
N THR A 100 8.15 -7.00 -18.93
CA THR A 100 8.25 -6.21 -20.15
C THR A 100 7.48 -4.89 -20.00
N PHE A 101 7.83 -3.88 -20.79
CA PHE A 101 7.12 -2.61 -20.79
C PHE A 101 5.61 -2.78 -21.05
N ASP A 102 5.23 -3.55 -22.07
CA ASP A 102 3.82 -3.79 -22.41
C ASP A 102 3.05 -4.43 -21.24
N ARG A 103 3.72 -5.28 -20.46
CA ARG A 103 3.12 -5.91 -19.29
C ARG A 103 2.99 -4.92 -18.13
N LEU A 104 4.00 -4.08 -17.88
CA LEU A 104 3.91 -2.99 -16.91
C LEU A 104 2.79 -2.01 -17.26
N GLU A 105 2.70 -1.59 -18.52
CA GLU A 105 1.64 -0.70 -19.00
C GLU A 105 0.26 -1.33 -18.80
N LYS A 106 0.10 -2.63 -19.10
CA LYS A 106 -1.16 -3.33 -18.81
C LYS A 106 -1.49 -3.34 -17.32
N LEU A 107 -0.53 -3.68 -16.46
CA LEU A 107 -0.75 -3.75 -15.01
C LEU A 107 -1.17 -2.39 -14.43
N PHE A 108 -0.59 -1.29 -14.92
CA PHE A 108 -0.97 0.07 -14.52
C PHE A 108 -2.36 0.44 -15.05
N ARG A 109 -2.66 0.15 -16.32
CA ARG A 109 -4.00 0.38 -16.89
C ARG A 109 -5.10 -0.38 -16.17
N ASP A 110 -4.84 -1.61 -15.73
CA ASP A 110 -5.78 -2.39 -14.92
C ASP A 110 -6.11 -1.70 -13.57
N GLN A 111 -5.35 -0.66 -13.20
CA GLN A 111 -5.54 0.18 -12.01
C GLN A 111 -6.02 1.59 -12.33
N ASN A 112 -6.46 1.84 -13.57
CA ASN A 112 -6.81 3.16 -14.09
C ASN A 112 -5.65 4.16 -14.02
N LEU A 113 -4.41 3.68 -14.14
CA LEU A 113 -3.21 4.51 -14.25
C LEU A 113 -2.69 4.44 -15.69
N ASP A 114 -2.32 5.59 -16.24
CA ASP A 114 -1.82 5.68 -17.61
C ASP A 114 -0.29 5.54 -17.69
N THR A 115 0.27 5.70 -18.90
CA THR A 115 1.71 5.59 -19.13
C THR A 115 2.49 6.74 -18.46
N THR A 116 1.88 7.90 -18.28
CA THR A 116 2.47 9.02 -17.52
C THR A 116 2.61 8.62 -16.05
N ASP A 117 1.57 8.02 -15.48
CA ASP A 117 1.58 7.51 -14.11
C ASP A 117 2.65 6.42 -13.93
N LEU A 118 2.79 5.49 -14.89
CA LEU A 118 3.83 4.46 -14.88
C LEU A 118 5.23 5.08 -14.77
N VAL A 119 5.53 6.06 -15.63
CA VAL A 119 6.85 6.71 -15.64
C VAL A 119 7.06 7.51 -14.35
N ALA A 120 6.07 8.29 -13.91
CA ALA A 120 6.17 9.10 -12.71
C ALA A 120 6.36 8.25 -11.44
N LEU A 121 5.61 7.16 -11.30
CA LEU A 121 5.66 6.28 -10.13
C LEU A 121 6.85 5.31 -10.15
N SER A 122 7.58 5.19 -11.26
CA SER A 122 8.84 4.42 -11.32
C SER A 122 10.04 5.21 -10.78
N GLY A 123 9.90 6.50 -10.49
CA GLY A 123 10.96 7.38 -9.98
C GLY A 123 11.15 7.36 -8.46
N THR A 124 10.49 6.45 -7.75
CA THR A 124 10.50 6.33 -6.27
C THR A 124 11.64 5.47 -5.74
#